data_AF-A0A3C1JNZ6-F1
#
_entry.id   AF-A0A3C1JNZ6-F1
#
_cell.length_a   1.000
_cell.length_b   1.000
_cell.length_c   1.000
_cell.angle_alpha   90.00
_cell.angle_beta   90.00
_cell.angle_gamma   90.00
#
_symmetry.space_group_name_H-M   'P 1'
#
loop_
_entity.id
_entity.type
_entity.pdbx_description
1 polymer ?
#
loop_
_entity_poly.entity_id
_entity_poly.type
_entity_poly.pdbx_seq_one_letter_code
_entity_poly.pdbx_strand_id
1 'polypeptide(L)'
;MLDAAEPTRLTQLALDRSTSMALLGVLGYMGGSLAVGTDLEHDVLLSLGICVAPEGKGHEGDTAIRVEVIYSDRAPLHVDVPFGVIEILPLP
;
A
#
# COMPACT_ATOMS: atom_id res chain seq x y z
N MET A 1 -10.99 -1.25 -6.89
CA MET A 1 -9.64 -1.87 -7.04
C MET A 1 -9.08 -2.31 -5.70
N LEU A 2 -9.21 -1.51 -4.63
CA LEU A 2 -8.88 -1.94 -3.26
C LEU A 2 -9.65 -3.20 -2.84
N ASP A 3 -10.95 -3.29 -3.17
CA ASP A 3 -11.77 -4.47 -2.88
C ASP A 3 -11.29 -5.75 -3.56
N ALA A 4 -10.59 -5.65 -4.69
CA ALA A 4 -10.03 -6.80 -5.39
C ALA A 4 -8.65 -7.21 -4.84
N ALA A 5 -7.91 -6.25 -4.28
CA ALA A 5 -6.62 -6.50 -3.66
C ALA A 5 -6.75 -7.05 -2.23
N GLU A 6 -7.89 -6.82 -1.57
CA GLU A 6 -8.21 -7.26 -0.20
C GLU A 6 -7.02 -7.09 0.77
N PRO A 7 -6.43 -5.88 0.88
CA PRO A 7 -5.26 -5.69 1.74
C PRO A 7 -5.62 -5.94 3.20
N THR A 8 -4.68 -6.50 3.94
CA THR A 8 -4.81 -6.78 5.36
C THR A 8 -3.65 -6.16 6.12
N ARG A 9 -3.93 -5.63 7.32
CA ARG A 9 -2.95 -4.99 8.19
C ARG A 9 -2.19 -3.87 7.47
N LEU A 10 -0.87 -3.97 7.36
CA LEU A 10 -0.01 -3.02 6.66
C LEU A 10 0.36 -3.62 5.31
N THR A 11 -0.15 -3.05 4.23
CA THR A 11 0.09 -3.55 2.86
C THR A 11 0.69 -2.45 1.99
N GLN A 12 1.85 -2.71 1.39
CA GLN A 12 2.41 -1.82 0.36
C GLN A 12 1.72 -2.06 -0.97
N LEU A 13 1.22 -0.99 -1.59
CA LEU A 13 0.54 -1.04 -2.88
C LEU A 13 1.50 -0.58 -3.98
N ALA A 14 1.52 -1.31 -5.09
CA ALA A 14 2.24 -0.95 -6.30
C ALA A 14 1.44 -1.31 -7.54
N LEU A 15 1.61 -0.52 -8.60
CA LEU A 15 1.01 -0.72 -9.91
C LEU A 15 2.04 -1.33 -10.86
N ASP A 16 1.70 -2.46 -11.49
CA ASP A 16 2.44 -2.98 -12.63
C ASP A 16 2.18 -2.12 -13.87
N ARG A 17 3.00 -1.08 -14.02
CA ARG A 17 2.83 -0.05 -15.05
C ARG A 17 3.12 -0.60 -16.44
N SER A 18 4.07 -1.53 -16.54
CA SER A 18 4.51 -2.09 -17.82
C SER A 18 3.83 -3.43 -18.15
N THR A 19 2.94 -3.92 -17.28
CA THR A 19 2.29 -5.25 -17.41
C THR A 19 3.31 -6.39 -17.52
N SER A 20 4.45 -6.26 -16.85
CA SER A 20 5.60 -7.17 -16.98
C SER A 20 5.76 -8.12 -15.79
N MET A 21 4.84 -8.13 -14.82
CA MET A 21 4.96 -8.99 -13.62
C MET A 21 5.14 -10.48 -13.95
N ALA A 22 4.46 -10.98 -14.99
CA ALA A 22 4.64 -12.36 -15.43
C ALA A 22 6.06 -12.63 -15.96
N LEU A 23 6.65 -11.68 -16.69
CA LEU A 23 8.01 -11.78 -17.21
C LEU A 23 9.05 -11.69 -16.08
N LEU A 24 8.85 -10.79 -15.12
CA LEU A 24 9.69 -10.70 -13.90
C LEU A 24 9.70 -12.03 -13.13
N GLY A 25 8.57 -12.74 -13.07
CA GLY A 25 8.50 -14.07 -12.49
C GLY A 25 9.41 -15.09 -13.19
N VAL A 26 9.44 -15.07 -14.53
CA VAL A 26 10.33 -15.93 -15.33
C VAL A 26 11.80 -15.56 -15.11
N LEU A 27 12.12 -14.26 -15.10
CA LEU A 27 13.48 -13.78 -14.85
C LEU A 27 13.97 -14.15 -13.46
N GLY A 28 13.12 -14.04 -12.44
CA GLY A 28 13.44 -14.48 -11.09
C GLY A 28 13.70 -15.98 -10.99
N TYR A 29 12.91 -16.78 -11.72
CA TYR A 29 13.13 -18.23 -11.79
C TYR A 29 14.46 -18.61 -12.46
N MET A 30 14.84 -17.93 -13.55
CA MET A 30 16.05 -18.26 -14.30
C MET A 30 17.34 -17.61 -13.75
N GLY A 31 17.25 -16.36 -13.29
CA GLY A 31 18.39 -15.50 -12.97
C GLY A 31 18.49 -15.07 -11.49
N GLY A 32 17.52 -15.45 -10.66
CA GLY A 32 17.48 -15.10 -9.25
C GLY A 32 17.11 -13.64 -8.97
N SER A 33 17.20 -13.25 -7.69
CA SER A 33 16.70 -11.95 -7.21
C SER A 33 17.40 -10.73 -7.80
N LEU A 34 18.69 -10.84 -8.14
CA LEU A 34 19.46 -9.73 -8.67
C LEU A 34 18.96 -9.29 -10.06
N ALA A 35 18.60 -10.25 -10.91
CA ALA A 35 18.07 -9.98 -12.25
C ALA A 35 16.70 -9.28 -12.22
N VAL A 36 15.86 -9.62 -11.23
CA VAL A 36 14.56 -8.97 -11.01
C VAL A 36 14.74 -7.56 -10.45
N GLY A 37 15.71 -7.37 -9.57
CA GLY A 37 16.00 -6.08 -8.94
C GLY A 37 16.36 -5.00 -9.97
N THR A 38 17.20 -5.32 -10.95
CA THR A 38 17.58 -4.37 -12.01
C THR A 38 16.38 -3.91 -12.84
N ASP A 39 15.41 -4.77 -13.14
CA ASP A 39 14.22 -4.34 -13.89
C ASP A 39 13.24 -3.54 -13.02
N LEU A 40 13.16 -3.82 -11.71
CA LEU A 40 12.38 -3.03 -10.76
C LEU A 40 12.85 -1.56 -10.70
N GLU A 41 14.17 -1.34 -10.81
CA GLU A 41 14.78 0.00 -10.84
C GLU A 41 14.37 0.82 -12.08
N HIS A 42 13.85 0.18 -13.13
CA HIS A 42 13.36 0.83 -14.36
C HIS A 42 11.87 1.17 -14.33
N ASP A 43 11.31 1.40 -13.13
CA ASP A 43 9.93 1.89 -12.95
C ASP A 43 8.84 0.93 -13.48
N VAL A 44 9.14 -0.38 -13.46
CA VAL A 44 8.20 -1.45 -13.83
C VAL A 44 7.04 -1.51 -12.82
N LEU A 45 7.34 -1.32 -11.53
CA LEU A 45 6.36 -1.22 -10.45
C LEU A 45 6.35 0.21 -9.89
N LEU A 46 5.24 0.91 -10.12
CA LEU A 46 5.03 2.24 -9.55
C LEU A 46 4.47 2.10 -8.14
N SER A 47 5.17 2.60 -7.12
CA SER A 47 4.66 2.63 -5.74
C SER A 47 3.43 3.53 -5.63
N LEU A 48 2.33 3.00 -5.09
CA LEU A 48 1.08 3.75 -4.83
C LEU A 48 0.94 4.18 -3.36
N GLY A 49 1.81 3.69 -2.48
CA GLY A 49 1.81 4.01 -1.05
C GLY A 49 1.49 2.81 -0.17
N ILE A 50 1.07 3.09 1.07
CA ILE A 50 0.79 2.09 2.10
C ILE A 50 -0.70 2.13 2.44
N CYS A 51 -1.34 0.97 2.41
CA CYS A 51 -2.69 0.77 2.93
C CYS A 51 -2.61 0.21 4.36
N VAL A 52 -3.39 0.80 5.26
CA VAL A 52 -3.58 0.32 6.63
C VAL A 52 -5.01 -0.17 6.77
N ALA A 53 -5.19 -1.49 6.87
CA ALA A 53 -6.48 -2.16 7.00
C ALA A 53 -6.51 -2.94 8.33
N PRO A 54 -7.04 -2.35 9.42
CA PRO A 54 -7.13 -3.04 10.71
C PRO A 54 -8.01 -4.30 10.59
N GLU A 55 -7.57 -5.40 11.21
CA GLU A 55 -8.36 -6.62 11.29
C GLU A 55 -9.29 -6.58 12.50
N GLY A 56 -10.56 -6.94 12.31
CA GLY A 56 -11.53 -7.00 13.40
C GLY A 56 -12.97 -6.96 12.91
N LYS A 57 -13.89 -6.91 13.86
CA LYS A 57 -15.32 -6.67 13.61
C LYS A 57 -15.68 -5.35 14.29
N GLY A 58 -16.48 -4.53 13.62
CA GLY A 58 -17.01 -3.28 14.14
C GLY A 58 -18.37 -2.99 13.54
N HIS A 59 -19.05 -1.97 14.05
CA HIS A 59 -20.28 -1.48 13.46
C HIS A 59 -20.00 -0.20 12.69
N GLU A 60 -20.80 0.06 11.66
CA GLU A 60 -20.73 1.30 10.92
C GLU A 60 -20.84 2.51 11.86
N GLY A 61 -19.91 3.45 11.72
CA GLY A 61 -19.82 4.64 12.58
C GLY A 61 -18.94 4.49 13.82
N ASP A 62 -18.62 3.27 14.27
CA ASP A 62 -17.62 3.06 15.33
C ASP A 62 -16.22 3.44 14.80
N THR A 63 -15.36 4.03 15.64
CA THR A 63 -13.96 4.28 15.25
C THR A 63 -13.22 2.94 15.04
N ALA A 64 -12.77 2.69 13.82
CA ALA A 64 -11.99 1.50 13.48
C ALA A 64 -10.50 1.66 13.81
N ILE A 65 -9.94 2.85 13.56
CA ILE A 65 -8.55 3.16 13.84
C ILE A 65 -8.39 4.65 14.15
N ARG A 66 -7.47 4.97 15.07
CA ARG A 66 -6.99 6.33 15.29
C ARG A 66 -5.59 6.44 14.71
N VAL A 67 -5.36 7.47 13.91
CA VAL A 67 -4.10 7.69 13.21
C VAL A 67 -3.52 9.03 13.65
N GLU A 68 -2.24 9.00 14.04
CA GLU A 68 -1.42 10.18 14.24
C GLU A 68 -0.34 10.21 13.15
N VAL A 69 -0.28 11.29 12.37
CA VAL A 69 0.78 11.51 11.39
C VAL A 69 1.67 12.64 11.88
N ILE A 70 2.93 12.30 12.14
CA ILE A 70 3.95 13.24 12.58
C ILE A 70 4.72 13.72 11.36
N TYR A 71 4.73 15.03 11.14
CA TYR A 71 5.50 15.66 10.07
C TYR A 71 6.73 16.36 10.64
N SER A 72 7.79 16.47 9.83
CA SER A 72 9.01 17.19 10.21
C SER A 72 8.88 18.71 10.08
N ASP A 73 7.96 19.18 9.25
CA ASP A 73 7.83 20.57 8.81
C ASP A 73 6.48 21.22 9.16
N ARG A 74 5.51 20.46 9.65
CA ARG A 74 4.17 20.96 10.00
C ARG A 74 3.59 20.26 11.24
N ALA A 75 2.47 20.82 11.73
CA ALA A 75 1.76 20.28 12.88
C ALA A 75 1.26 18.85 12.63
N PRO A 76 1.23 17.98 13.65
CA PRO A 76 0.78 16.60 13.53
C PRO A 76 -0.71 16.55 13.18
N LEU A 77 -1.08 15.58 12.34
CA LEU A 77 -2.45 15.33 11.95
C LEU A 77 -3.01 14.16 12.78
N HIS A 78 -4.17 14.36 13.38
CA HIS A 78 -4.90 13.33 14.11
C HIS A 78 -6.21 13.04 13.41
N VAL A 79 -6.46 11.76 13.08
CA VAL A 79 -7.66 11.32 12.37
C VAL A 79 -8.24 10.07 13.01
N ASP A 80 -9.52 10.12 13.34
CA ASP A 80 -10.30 8.95 13.74
C ASP A 80 -11.05 8.46 12.49
N VAL A 81 -10.71 7.26 12.01
CA VAL A 81 -11.32 6.68 10.81
C VAL A 81 -12.45 5.73 11.22
N PRO A 82 -13.70 5.96 10.79
CA PRO A 82 -14.82 5.08 11.10
C PRO A 82 -14.72 3.71 10.40
N PHE A 83 -15.35 2.70 10.98
CA PHE A 83 -15.47 1.38 10.38
C PHE A 83 -16.27 1.44 9.07
N GLY A 84 -15.75 0.79 8.03
CA GLY A 84 -16.34 0.79 6.69
C GLY A 84 -15.98 1.99 5.81
N VAL A 85 -15.14 2.92 6.29
CA VAL A 85 -14.71 4.12 5.55
C VAL A 85 -13.26 3.98 5.09
N ILE A 86 -12.97 4.45 3.87
CA ILE A 86 -11.61 4.63 3.36
C ILE A 86 -11.23 6.09 3.50
N GLU A 87 -10.21 6.36 4.30
CA GLU A 87 -9.62 7.69 4.47
C GLU A 87 -8.27 7.76 3.75
N ILE A 88 -8.06 8.82 2.95
CA ILE A 88 -6.79 9.04 2.24
C ILE A 88 -5.99 10.09 2.98
N LEU A 89 -4.89 9.65 3.60
CA LEU A 89 -3.98 10.55 4.31
C LEU A 89 -2.87 11.02 3.35
N PRO A 90 -2.75 12.33 3.08
CA PRO A 90 -1.66 12.84 2.25
C PRO A 90 -0.34 12.78 3.03
N LEU A 91 0.64 12.12 2.42
CA LEU A 91 2.04 12.14 2.83
C LEU A 91 2.79 13.15 1.94
N PRO A 92 3.67 13.99 2.51
CA PRO A 92 4.51 14.92 1.75
C PRO A 92 5.55 14.19 0.88
#